data_AF-A0A679GWW5-F1
#
_entry.id   AF-A0A679GWW5-F1
#
_cell.length_a   1.000
_cell.length_b   1.000
_cell.length_c   1.000
_cell.angle_alpha   90.00
_cell.angle_beta   90.00
_cell.angle_gamma   90.00
#
_symmetry.space_group_name_H-M   'P 1'
#
loop_
_entity.id
_entity.type
_entity.pdbx_description
1 polymer ?
#
loop_
_entity_poly.entity_id
_entity_poly.type
_entity_poly.pdbx_seq_one_letter_code
_entity_poly.pdbx_strand_id
1 'polypeptide(L)'
;MGIKNMKRTFLIAAFALVAACSNQGPVIPPVTSNDTPSAAIQAFREICLKTAPDFSRAATAAKAVGVEVGDMGFMMAGFKADKSLGVQIQAGKECVVTTPSQRDESLTRQLLDAARDLSGTPVAQTSPAKITLGGQVFILAHDRAGGEAYVLLKAED
;
A
#
# COMPACT_ATOMS: atom_id res chain seq x y z
N MET A 1 28.26 3.49 81.55
CA MET A 1 28.81 2.16 81.89
C MET A 1 27.65 1.26 82.30
N GLY A 2 27.47 0.10 81.65
CA GLY A 2 26.50 -0.96 82.01
C GLY A 2 25.13 -0.88 81.30
N ILE A 3 24.94 -1.44 80.10
CA ILE A 3 24.56 -2.85 79.76
C ILE A 3 23.12 -3.23 80.16
N LYS A 4 22.26 -3.49 79.16
CA LYS A 4 21.45 -4.73 78.91
C LYS A 4 20.10 -4.41 78.26
N ASN A 5 19.86 -4.87 77.03
CA ASN A 5 19.15 -6.14 76.81
C ASN A 5 18.83 -6.37 75.32
N MET A 6 19.27 -7.53 74.88
CA MET A 6 18.87 -8.25 73.68
C MET A 6 17.42 -8.74 73.82
N LYS A 7 16.62 -8.59 72.77
CA LYS A 7 15.70 -9.59 72.17
C LYS A 7 14.48 -8.90 71.57
N ARG A 8 14.33 -9.00 70.25
CA ARG A 8 13.20 -9.71 69.63
C ARG A 8 13.40 -9.74 68.11
N THR A 9 13.75 -10.93 67.65
CA THR A 9 13.54 -11.45 66.31
C THR A 9 12.12 -11.12 65.85
N PHE A 10 11.94 -10.49 64.69
CA PHE A 10 10.85 -10.81 63.77
C PHE A 10 11.28 -10.52 62.34
N LEU A 11 11.05 -11.55 61.54
CA LEU A 11 11.39 -11.74 60.14
C LEU A 11 10.20 -11.30 59.27
N ILE A 12 10.51 -10.87 58.04
CA ILE A 12 9.63 -10.84 56.85
C ILE A 12 8.69 -9.63 56.71
N ALA A 13 8.85 -8.86 55.63
CA ALA A 13 7.90 -8.87 54.50
C ALA A 13 8.21 -7.82 53.42
N ALA A 14 8.35 -8.33 52.19
CA ALA A 14 7.87 -7.79 50.92
C ALA A 14 8.27 -6.35 50.51
N PHE A 15 9.18 -6.30 49.53
CA PHE A 15 9.27 -5.20 48.57
C PHE A 15 7.93 -5.08 47.82
N ALA A 16 7.19 -4.01 48.08
CA ALA A 16 6.06 -3.61 47.25
C ALA A 16 6.59 -2.98 45.96
N LEU A 17 6.33 -3.67 44.85
CA LEU A 17 6.64 -3.23 43.49
C LEU A 17 5.81 -1.99 43.12
N VAL A 18 6.47 -1.13 42.34
CA VAL A 18 5.99 0.14 41.81
C VAL A 18 4.73 -0.06 40.96
N ALA A 19 3.61 0.53 41.37
CA ALA A 19 2.41 0.63 40.54
C ALA A 19 2.53 1.87 39.62
N ALA A 20 3.16 1.68 38.45
CA ALA A 20 3.05 2.63 37.35
C ALA A 20 1.88 2.18 36.46
N CYS A 21 0.68 2.70 36.71
CA CYS A 21 -0.45 2.55 35.80
C CYS A 21 -0.22 3.51 34.62
N SER A 22 0.50 3.06 33.60
CA SER A 22 0.51 3.70 32.30
C SER A 22 -0.89 3.63 31.70
N ASN A 23 -1.46 4.79 31.40
CA ASN A 23 -2.69 4.98 30.67
C ASN A 23 -2.52 4.45 29.23
N GLN A 24 -2.63 3.13 29.05
CA GLN A 24 -2.74 2.49 27.74
C GLN A 24 -4.17 2.72 27.27
N GLY A 25 -4.36 3.79 26.48
CA GLY A 25 -5.51 3.86 25.58
C GLY A 25 -5.58 2.59 24.72
N PRO A 26 -6.75 2.25 24.15
CA PRO A 26 -6.92 1.00 23.40
C PRO A 26 -5.81 0.85 22.38
N VAL A 27 -4.91 -0.12 22.61
CA VAL A 27 -3.94 -0.55 21.62
C VAL A 27 -4.78 -1.21 20.54
N ILE A 28 -5.10 -0.47 19.49
CA ILE A 28 -5.66 -1.05 18.27
C ILE A 28 -4.55 -1.98 17.76
N PRO A 29 -4.74 -3.30 17.80
CA PRO A 29 -3.72 -4.20 17.28
C PRO A 29 -3.48 -3.83 15.82
N PRO A 30 -2.22 -3.88 15.33
CA PRO A 30 -1.99 -3.77 13.91
C PRO A 30 -2.82 -4.87 13.25
N VAL A 31 -3.79 -4.47 12.43
CA VAL A 31 -4.52 -5.41 11.59
C VAL A 31 -3.46 -6.02 10.69
N THR A 32 -3.08 -7.26 10.99
CA THR A 32 -2.24 -8.04 10.09
C THR A 32 -3.05 -8.21 8.82
N SER A 33 -2.69 -7.47 7.77
CA SER A 33 -3.22 -7.64 6.41
C SER A 33 -2.78 -9.01 5.89
N ASN A 34 -3.42 -10.07 6.39
CA ASN A 34 -3.38 -11.40 5.79
C ASN A 34 -4.28 -11.47 4.54
N ASP A 35 -4.77 -10.33 4.08
CA ASP A 35 -5.60 -10.20 2.90
C ASP A 35 -4.70 -10.26 1.65
N THR A 36 -4.88 -11.33 0.89
CA THR A 36 -4.35 -11.41 -0.47
C THR A 36 -4.78 -10.15 -1.22
N PRO A 37 -3.86 -9.36 -1.81
CA PRO A 37 -4.23 -8.13 -2.50
C PRO A 37 -5.27 -8.41 -3.57
N SER A 38 -6.19 -7.47 -3.80
CA SER A 38 -7.22 -7.64 -4.83
C SER A 38 -6.58 -7.88 -6.20
N ALA A 39 -7.24 -8.64 -7.07
CA ALA A 39 -6.73 -8.94 -8.40
C ALA A 39 -6.44 -7.65 -9.22
N ALA A 40 -7.20 -6.58 -8.95
CA ALA A 40 -7.00 -5.27 -9.58
C ALA A 40 -5.68 -4.62 -9.13
N ILE A 41 -5.39 -4.64 -7.81
CA ILE A 41 -4.14 -4.10 -7.25
C ILE A 41 -2.93 -4.93 -7.72
N GLN A 42 -3.08 -6.25 -7.77
CA GLN A 42 -2.02 -7.11 -8.33
C GLN A 42 -1.76 -6.79 -9.80
N ALA A 43 -2.81 -6.65 -10.61
CA ALA A 43 -2.66 -6.26 -12.02
C ALA A 43 -2.02 -4.87 -12.16
N PHE A 44 -2.45 -3.88 -11.38
CA PHE A 44 -1.83 -2.55 -11.38
C PHE A 44 -0.34 -2.59 -11.02
N ARG A 45 0.03 -3.41 -10.03
CA ARG A 45 1.43 -3.59 -9.65
C ARG A 45 2.27 -4.18 -10.79
N GLU A 46 1.78 -5.25 -11.43
CA GLU A 46 2.51 -5.91 -12.51
C GLU A 46 2.57 -5.07 -13.78
N ILE A 47 1.48 -4.38 -14.13
CA ILE A 47 1.34 -3.63 -15.38
C ILE A 47 1.96 -2.24 -15.26
N CYS A 48 1.71 -1.51 -14.17
CA CYS A 48 2.11 -0.11 -14.03
C CYS A 48 3.34 0.05 -13.14
N LEU A 49 3.30 -0.39 -11.88
CA LEU A 49 4.39 -0.10 -10.94
C LEU A 49 5.73 -0.75 -11.35
N LYS A 50 5.71 -2.01 -11.79
CA LYS A 50 6.91 -2.74 -12.20
C LYS A 50 7.47 -2.37 -13.57
N THR A 51 6.69 -1.70 -14.41
CA THR A 51 7.10 -1.32 -15.76
C THR A 51 7.43 0.16 -15.88
N ALA A 52 7.19 0.94 -14.82
CA ALA A 52 7.75 2.27 -14.64
C ALA A 52 9.29 2.22 -14.72
N PRO A 53 9.95 3.31 -15.18
CA PRO A 53 9.36 4.61 -15.47
C PRO A 53 8.82 4.78 -16.90
N ASP A 54 9.17 3.90 -17.84
CA ASP A 54 8.88 4.11 -19.27
C ASP A 54 7.63 3.37 -19.78
N PHE A 55 7.10 2.42 -19.01
CA PHE A 55 5.94 1.58 -19.36
C PHE A 55 6.12 0.74 -20.64
N SER A 56 7.35 0.57 -21.13
CA SER A 56 7.67 -0.16 -22.37
C SER A 56 7.22 -1.62 -22.34
N ARG A 57 7.16 -2.23 -21.15
CA ARG A 57 6.70 -3.62 -20.95
C ARG A 57 5.26 -3.73 -20.48
N ALA A 58 4.56 -2.61 -20.25
CA ALA A 58 3.20 -2.61 -19.68
C ALA A 58 2.22 -3.38 -20.56
N ALA A 59 2.31 -3.23 -21.89
CA ALA A 59 1.46 -3.96 -22.84
C ALA A 59 1.66 -5.49 -22.76
N THR A 60 2.92 -5.94 -22.63
CA THR A 60 3.24 -7.36 -22.46
C THR A 60 2.72 -7.88 -21.12
N ALA A 61 2.87 -7.10 -20.05
CA ALA A 61 2.35 -7.44 -18.72
C ALA A 61 0.80 -7.50 -18.70
N ALA A 62 0.13 -6.59 -19.41
CA ALA A 62 -1.32 -6.58 -19.54
C ALA A 62 -1.82 -7.86 -20.23
N LYS A 63 -1.14 -8.28 -21.31
CA LYS A 63 -1.44 -9.55 -21.99
C LYS A 63 -1.24 -10.76 -21.09
N ALA A 64 -0.20 -10.76 -20.25
CA ALA A 64 0.06 -11.85 -19.31
C ALA A 64 -1.06 -12.06 -18.27
N VAL A 65 -1.87 -11.02 -18.00
CA VAL A 65 -3.05 -11.12 -17.13
C VAL A 65 -4.37 -11.24 -17.90
N GLY A 66 -4.32 -11.41 -19.23
CA GLY A 66 -5.48 -11.64 -20.10
C GLY A 66 -6.15 -10.38 -20.64
N VAL A 67 -5.47 -9.22 -20.60
CA VAL A 67 -5.95 -7.99 -21.26
C VAL A 67 -5.39 -7.93 -22.67
N GLU A 68 -6.27 -7.85 -23.66
CA GLU A 68 -5.88 -7.58 -25.04
C GLU A 68 -5.79 -6.07 -25.24
N VAL A 69 -4.57 -5.57 -25.47
CA VAL A 69 -4.28 -4.15 -25.69
C VAL A 69 -4.07 -3.86 -27.17
N GLY A 70 -4.72 -2.81 -27.66
CA GLY A 70 -4.56 -2.27 -29.01
C GLY A 70 -3.93 -0.89 -28.98
N ASP A 71 -3.22 -0.53 -30.06
CA ASP A 71 -2.70 0.82 -30.27
C ASP A 71 -3.81 1.75 -30.76
N MET A 72 -4.00 2.89 -30.07
CA MET A 72 -4.98 3.94 -30.38
C MET A 72 -4.31 5.19 -30.99
N GLY A 73 -3.03 5.10 -31.38
CA GLY A 73 -2.24 6.15 -32.02
C GLY A 73 -1.48 7.04 -31.04
N PHE A 74 -2.07 7.39 -29.90
CA PHE A 74 -1.42 8.21 -28.85
C PHE A 74 -1.27 7.49 -27.50
N MET A 75 -1.86 6.31 -27.39
CA MET A 75 -1.82 5.43 -26.21
C MET A 75 -2.19 4.01 -26.63
N MET A 76 -1.85 3.03 -25.79
CA MET A 76 -2.39 1.69 -25.89
C MET A 76 -3.55 1.53 -24.91
N ALA A 77 -4.63 0.88 -25.33
CA ALA A 77 -5.78 0.63 -24.47
C ALA A 77 -6.39 -0.74 -24.73
N GLY A 78 -7.00 -1.33 -23.72
CA GLY A 78 -7.53 -2.68 -23.82
C GLY A 78 -8.38 -3.11 -22.65
N PHE A 79 -9.04 -4.25 -22.82
CA PHE A 79 -9.84 -4.88 -21.77
C PHE A 79 -9.59 -6.39 -21.76
N LYS A 80 -9.87 -7.00 -20.61
CA LYS A 80 -10.20 -8.43 -20.58
C LYS A 80 -11.48 -8.68 -21.38
N ALA A 81 -11.62 -9.89 -21.92
CA ALA A 81 -12.81 -10.30 -22.68
C ALA A 81 -14.11 -10.15 -21.88
N ASP A 82 -14.06 -10.38 -20.57
CA ASP A 82 -15.19 -10.24 -19.64
C ASP A 82 -15.40 -8.80 -19.13
N LYS A 83 -14.56 -7.85 -19.55
CA LYS A 83 -14.57 -6.44 -19.15
C LYS A 83 -14.39 -6.19 -17.65
N SER A 84 -13.89 -7.18 -16.90
CA SER A 84 -13.62 -7.04 -15.46
C SER A 84 -12.42 -6.13 -15.18
N LEU A 85 -11.52 -5.98 -16.15
CA LEU A 85 -10.31 -5.17 -16.04
C LEU A 85 -9.99 -4.47 -17.36
N GLY A 86 -9.71 -3.17 -17.30
CA GLY A 86 -9.25 -2.34 -18.39
C GLY A 86 -7.85 -1.80 -18.12
N VAL A 87 -7.13 -1.47 -19.20
CA VAL A 87 -5.78 -0.91 -19.14
C VAL A 87 -5.66 0.24 -20.13
N GLN A 88 -4.99 1.31 -19.72
CA GLN A 88 -4.57 2.42 -20.56
C GLN A 88 -3.10 2.71 -20.30
N ILE A 89 -2.28 2.77 -21.35
CA ILE A 89 -0.84 2.96 -21.28
C ILE A 89 -0.43 4.06 -22.24
N GLN A 90 0.10 5.15 -21.71
CA GLN A 90 0.82 6.16 -22.46
C GLN A 90 2.31 6.07 -22.08
N ALA A 91 3.13 5.59 -23.02
CA ALA A 91 4.55 5.34 -22.80
C ALA A 91 5.26 6.54 -22.18
N GLY A 92 6.03 6.29 -21.12
CA GLY A 92 6.77 7.30 -20.36
C GLY A 92 5.94 8.33 -19.60
N LYS A 93 4.59 8.29 -19.66
CA LYS A 93 3.74 9.34 -19.08
C LYS A 93 2.72 8.82 -18.09
N GLU A 94 1.92 7.83 -18.46
CA GLU A 94 0.79 7.40 -17.65
C GLU A 94 0.50 5.91 -17.84
N CYS A 95 0.13 5.23 -16.75
CA CYS A 95 -0.40 3.88 -16.78
C CYS A 95 -1.61 3.79 -15.85
N VAL A 96 -2.73 3.30 -16.37
CA VAL A 96 -3.99 3.18 -15.63
C VAL A 96 -4.53 1.76 -15.73
N VAL A 97 -4.98 1.24 -14.60
CA VAL A 97 -5.81 0.02 -14.54
C VAL A 97 -7.20 0.42 -14.05
N THR A 98 -8.23 -0.06 -14.73
CA THR A 98 -9.62 0.21 -14.35
C THR A 98 -10.40 -1.07 -14.09
N THR A 99 -11.39 -1.02 -13.21
CA THR A 99 -12.38 -2.08 -13.00
C THR A 99 -13.78 -1.48 -12.83
N PRO A 100 -14.85 -2.28 -12.90
CA PRO A 100 -16.14 -1.89 -12.33
C PRO A 100 -15.98 -1.51 -10.84
N SER A 101 -16.97 -0.78 -10.30
CA SER A 101 -16.98 -0.40 -8.89
C SER A 101 -16.96 -1.62 -7.97
N GLN A 102 -16.18 -1.53 -6.90
CA GLN A 102 -16.03 -2.57 -5.89
C GLN A 102 -16.51 -2.03 -4.54
N ARG A 103 -17.00 -2.91 -3.66
CA ARG A 103 -17.43 -2.48 -2.31
C ARG A 103 -16.29 -2.44 -1.29
N ASP A 104 -15.12 -2.91 -1.68
CA ASP A 104 -13.96 -3.00 -0.80
C ASP A 104 -13.38 -1.61 -0.52
N GLU A 105 -13.51 -1.14 0.72
CA GLU A 105 -13.01 0.16 1.17
C GLU A 105 -11.49 0.14 1.42
N SER A 106 -10.87 -1.04 1.45
CA SER A 106 -9.43 -1.19 1.69
C SER A 106 -8.59 -1.00 0.43
N LEU A 107 -9.21 -0.89 -0.76
CA LEU A 107 -8.52 -0.80 -2.05
C LEU A 107 -7.49 0.33 -2.14
N THR A 108 -7.79 1.51 -1.61
CA THR A 108 -6.82 2.62 -1.58
C THR A 108 -5.59 2.26 -0.74
N ARG A 109 -5.78 1.58 0.39
CA ARG A 109 -4.66 1.15 1.25
C ARG A 109 -3.83 0.08 0.55
N GLN A 110 -4.47 -0.91 -0.05
CA GLN A 110 -3.81 -1.96 -0.82
C GLN A 110 -2.98 -1.37 -1.98
N LEU A 111 -3.51 -0.36 -2.69
CA LEU A 111 -2.78 0.35 -3.74
C LEU A 111 -1.48 0.98 -3.21
N LEU A 112 -1.58 1.73 -2.10
CA LEU A 112 -0.44 2.42 -1.49
C LEU A 112 0.58 1.41 -0.94
N ASP A 113 0.12 0.33 -0.34
CA ASP A 113 0.96 -0.76 0.16
C ASP A 113 1.72 -1.44 -1.00
N ALA A 114 1.07 -1.70 -2.13
CA ALA A 114 1.69 -2.30 -3.31
C ALA A 114 2.84 -1.45 -3.90
N ALA A 115 2.81 -0.14 -3.69
CA ALA A 115 3.87 0.77 -4.13
C ALA A 115 5.04 0.89 -3.12
N ARG A 116 4.84 0.56 -1.84
CA ARG A 116 5.88 0.73 -0.80
C ARG A 116 7.14 -0.08 -1.10
N ASP A 117 6.98 -1.29 -1.60
CA ASP A 117 8.11 -2.19 -1.88
C ASP A 117 8.92 -1.76 -3.11
N LEU A 118 8.36 -0.90 -3.95
CA LEU A 118 8.94 -0.50 -5.23
C LEU A 118 9.42 0.96 -5.21
N SER A 119 8.85 1.80 -4.35
CA SER A 119 9.16 3.22 -4.26
C SER A 119 10.52 3.48 -3.61
N GLY A 120 11.32 4.35 -4.22
CA GLY A 120 12.55 4.90 -3.64
C GLY A 120 12.29 5.99 -2.59
N THR A 121 11.04 6.37 -2.37
CA THR A 121 10.62 7.36 -1.35
C THR A 121 9.48 6.82 -0.48
N PRO A 122 9.32 7.32 0.76
CA PRO A 122 8.19 6.95 1.60
C PRO A 122 6.85 7.23 0.91
N VAL A 123 5.96 6.23 0.88
CA VAL A 123 4.61 6.35 0.32
C VAL A 123 3.65 6.89 1.39
N ALA A 124 2.89 7.93 1.05
CA ALA A 124 1.87 8.49 1.93
C ALA A 124 0.75 7.48 2.27
N GLN A 125 0.00 7.75 3.34
CA GLN A 125 -1.13 6.90 3.77
C GLN A 125 -2.45 7.24 3.04
N THR A 126 -2.45 8.26 2.19
CA THR A 126 -3.63 8.76 1.47
C THR A 126 -3.32 8.94 0.00
N SER A 127 -4.35 8.75 -0.85
CA SER A 127 -4.30 9.06 -2.28
C SER A 127 -4.79 10.51 -2.53
N PRO A 128 -4.17 11.26 -3.45
CA PRO A 128 -3.00 10.88 -4.25
C PRO A 128 -1.70 10.94 -3.43
N ALA A 129 -0.73 10.10 -3.78
CA ALA A 129 0.60 10.05 -3.17
C ALA A 129 1.70 10.30 -4.20
N LYS A 130 2.72 11.08 -3.84
CA LYS A 130 3.93 11.22 -4.65
C LYS A 130 4.91 10.10 -4.32
N ILE A 131 5.38 9.37 -5.31
CA ILE A 131 6.33 8.25 -5.17
C ILE A 131 7.48 8.38 -6.17
N THR A 132 8.59 7.69 -5.94
CA THR A 132 9.73 7.67 -6.86
C THR A 132 9.98 6.26 -7.38
N LEU A 133 9.92 6.05 -8.69
CA LEU A 133 10.17 4.75 -9.34
C LEU A 133 11.24 4.93 -10.41
N GLY A 134 12.31 4.13 -10.34
CA GLY A 134 13.40 4.22 -11.31
C GLY A 134 14.03 5.62 -11.42
N GLY A 135 14.09 6.38 -10.31
CA GLY A 135 14.59 7.76 -10.27
C GLY A 135 13.61 8.83 -10.75
N GLN A 136 12.44 8.45 -11.28
CA GLN A 136 11.41 9.38 -11.73
C GLN A 136 10.31 9.54 -10.69
N VAL A 137 9.76 10.76 -10.57
CA VAL A 137 8.66 11.07 -9.67
C VAL A 137 7.31 10.79 -10.36
N PHE A 138 6.40 10.12 -9.64
CA PHE A 138 5.05 9.81 -10.07
C PHE A 138 4.02 10.26 -9.03
N ILE A 139 2.81 10.55 -9.50
CA ILE A 139 1.58 10.64 -8.73
C ILE A 139 0.86 9.30 -8.83
N LEU A 140 0.70 8.63 -7.68
CA LEU A 140 -0.09 7.43 -7.50
C LEU A 140 -1.47 7.83 -6.98
N ALA A 141 -2.53 7.50 -7.71
CA ALA A 141 -3.89 7.89 -7.35
C ALA A 141 -4.89 6.73 -7.48
N HIS A 142 -5.94 6.79 -6.68
CA HIS A 142 -7.12 5.95 -6.76
C HIS A 142 -8.36 6.83 -6.92
N ASP A 143 -9.08 6.69 -8.03
CA ASP A 143 -10.37 7.33 -8.28
C ASP A 143 -11.49 6.28 -8.29
N ARG A 144 -12.62 6.63 -7.68
CA ARG A 144 -13.78 5.75 -7.50
C ARG A 144 -15.05 6.27 -8.20
N ALA A 145 -14.93 7.34 -9.00
CA ALA A 145 -16.06 7.92 -9.71
C ALA A 145 -16.43 7.06 -10.94
N GLY A 146 -17.54 6.30 -10.84
CA GLY A 146 -18.08 5.51 -11.96
C GLY A 146 -17.34 4.18 -12.24
N GLY A 147 -16.49 3.73 -11.32
CA GLY A 147 -15.68 2.52 -11.41
C GLY A 147 -14.57 2.54 -10.34
N GLU A 148 -13.56 1.69 -10.47
CA GLU A 148 -12.26 1.92 -9.81
C GLU A 148 -11.24 2.26 -10.90
N ALA A 149 -10.43 3.29 -10.67
CA ALA A 149 -9.30 3.67 -11.53
C ALA A 149 -8.04 3.86 -10.69
N TYR A 150 -7.04 3.03 -10.94
CA TYR A 150 -5.74 3.06 -10.31
C TYR A 150 -4.76 3.69 -11.30
N VAL A 151 -4.21 4.85 -10.94
CA VAL A 151 -3.44 5.70 -11.85
C VAL A 151 -2.02 5.83 -11.36
N LEU A 152 -1.06 5.65 -12.26
CA LEU A 152 0.32 6.04 -12.10
C LEU A 152 0.66 7.07 -13.17
N LEU A 153 0.76 8.34 -12.76
CA LEU A 153 1.01 9.47 -13.65
C LEU A 153 2.39 10.05 -13.36
N LYS A 154 3.24 10.22 -14.37
CA LYS A 154 4.53 10.88 -14.20
C LYS A 154 4.32 12.33 -13.77
N ALA A 155 4.96 12.73 -12.67
CA ALA A 155 4.82 14.05 -12.07
C ALA A 155 5.67 15.09 -12.83
N GLU A 156 5.33 15.30 -14.10
CA GLU A 156 6.03 16.17 -15.06
C GLU A 156 7.53 15.83 -15.26
N ASP A 157 8.14 16.38 -16.32
CA ASP A 157 9.58 16.26 -16.64
C ASP A 157 10.35 17.48 -16.12
#